data_AF-C3K3P9-F1
#
_entry.id   AF-C3K3P9-F1
#
_cell.length_a   1.000
_cell.length_b   1.000
_cell.length_c   1.000
_cell.angle_alpha   90.00
_cell.angle_beta   90.00
_cell.angle_gamma   90.00
#
_symmetry.space_group_name_H-M   'P 1'
#
loop_
_entity.id
_entity.type
_entity.pdbx_description
1 polymer ?
#
loop_
_entity_poly.entity_id
_entity_poly.type
_entity_poly.pdbx_seq_one_letter_code
_entity_poly.pdbx_strand_id
1 'polypeptide(L)'
;MRYLKVIAQDRSYSGRPDTVVLQFCATVAGSKEAVINNAYALDINEDGGIDVCLGDVTNNELESTRDHQLLSKFAGAYLKFNWFSSGLASMRYMHIFTEDFYKDGTPDTVRLHLYEGFGPITKKTLIMWNAAYDFDNDGELEWNIHFDVNHDGVIDDIDRTLVQQLAETYLRFKWHEPEGAPRYNGR
;
A
#
# COMPACT_ATOMS: atom_id res chain seq x y z
N MET A 1 -4.16 -15.77 -1.46
CA MET A 1 -4.35 -14.41 -0.92
C MET A 1 -3.43 -13.46 -1.66
N ARG A 2 -3.94 -12.32 -2.12
CA ARG A 2 -3.15 -11.26 -2.76
C ARG A 2 -2.93 -10.13 -1.76
N TYR A 3 -1.81 -9.44 -1.88
CA TYR A 3 -1.50 -8.28 -1.06
C TYR A 3 -0.47 -7.40 -1.75
N LEU A 4 -0.32 -6.18 -1.24
CA LEU A 4 0.70 -5.24 -1.65
C LEU A 4 1.74 -5.11 -0.54
N LYS A 5 3.02 -5.24 -0.91
CA LYS A 5 4.15 -4.89 -0.05
C LYS A 5 4.74 -3.59 -0.54
N VAL A 6 4.85 -2.61 0.35
CA VAL A 6 5.38 -1.26 0.05
C VAL A 6 6.69 -1.06 0.80
N ILE A 7 7.71 -0.60 0.09
CA ILE A 7 9.04 -0.35 0.64
C ILE A 7 9.43 1.07 0.27
N ALA A 8 9.69 1.92 1.25
CA ALA A 8 10.34 3.21 1.02
C ALA A 8 11.83 3.13 1.37
N GLN A 9 12.64 3.85 0.61
CA GLN A 9 14.10 3.93 0.78
C GLN A 9 14.54 5.38 0.65
N ASP A 10 15.58 5.72 1.40
CA ASP A 10 16.40 6.92 1.20
C ASP A 10 17.62 6.51 0.36
N ARG A 11 17.58 6.77 -0.96
CA ARG A 11 18.68 6.40 -1.88
C ARG A 11 19.68 7.53 -2.07
N SER A 12 19.27 8.77 -1.87
CA SER A 12 20.09 9.98 -1.95
C SER A 12 20.89 10.24 -0.67
N TYR A 13 20.57 9.54 0.42
CA TYR A 13 21.14 9.72 1.76
C TYR A 13 20.82 11.10 2.36
N SER A 14 19.67 11.66 2.02
CA SER A 14 19.19 12.95 2.53
C SER A 14 18.59 12.85 3.94
N GLY A 15 18.36 11.63 4.44
CA GLY A 15 17.61 11.37 5.66
C GLY A 15 16.09 11.35 5.44
N ARG A 16 15.63 11.42 4.18
CA ARG A 16 14.22 11.32 3.79
C ARG A 16 14.04 10.24 2.73
N PRO A 17 12.90 9.53 2.71
CA PRO A 17 12.64 8.58 1.65
C PRO A 17 12.40 9.30 0.32
N ASP A 18 13.09 8.85 -0.72
CA ASP A 18 13.02 9.39 -2.09
C ASP A 18 12.48 8.36 -3.10
N THR A 19 12.37 7.10 -2.67
CA THR A 19 12.00 5.98 -3.54
C THR A 19 10.95 5.14 -2.86
N VAL A 20 9.84 4.88 -3.54
CA VAL A 20 8.81 3.93 -3.12
C VAL A 20 8.72 2.79 -4.13
N VAL A 21 8.80 1.55 -3.63
CA VAL A 21 8.62 0.32 -4.40
C VAL A 21 7.35 -0.36 -3.94
N LEU A 22 6.44 -0.60 -4.88
CA LEU A 22 5.23 -1.41 -4.69
C LEU A 22 5.49 -2.80 -5.28
N GLN A 23 5.37 -3.83 -4.46
CA GLN A 23 5.46 -5.24 -4.88
C GLN A 23 4.08 -5.88 -4.71
N PHE A 24 3.45 -6.24 -5.83
CA PHE A 24 2.18 -6.93 -5.83
C PHE A 24 2.42 -8.43 -5.69
N CYS A 25 1.98 -9.00 -4.58
CA CYS A 25 2.31 -10.35 -4.17
C CYS A 25 1.07 -11.25 -4.15
N ALA A 26 1.29 -12.54 -4.42
CA ALA A 26 0.29 -13.58 -4.16
C ALA A 26 0.90 -14.74 -3.38
N THR A 27 0.11 -15.23 -2.43
CA THR A 27 0.32 -16.49 -1.75
C THR A 27 -0.61 -17.54 -2.35
N VAL A 28 -0.01 -18.55 -2.97
CA VAL A 28 -0.70 -19.78 -3.40
C VAL A 28 -0.59 -20.79 -2.27
N ALA A 29 -1.70 -21.44 -1.91
CA ALA A 29 -1.72 -22.43 -0.82
C ALA A 29 -0.65 -23.50 -1.04
N GLY A 30 0.28 -23.63 -0.08
CA GLY A 30 1.38 -24.60 -0.12
C GLY A 30 2.67 -24.15 -0.84
N SER A 31 2.73 -22.92 -1.35
CA SER A 31 3.93 -22.38 -2.04
C SER A 31 4.56 -21.20 -1.29
N LYS A 32 5.77 -20.81 -1.73
CA LYS A 32 6.43 -19.56 -1.34
C LYS A 32 5.69 -18.37 -1.96
N GLU A 33 5.68 -17.27 -1.23
CA GLU A 33 5.27 -15.94 -1.71
C GLU A 33 5.91 -15.62 -3.07
N ALA A 34 5.10 -15.20 -4.04
CA ALA A 34 5.55 -14.78 -5.35
C ALA A 34 5.19 -13.30 -5.57
N VAL A 35 6.17 -12.53 -6.05
CA VAL A 35 5.93 -11.17 -6.58
C VAL A 35 5.45 -11.32 -8.01
N ILE A 36 4.23 -10.87 -8.28
CA ILE A 36 3.60 -10.92 -9.61
C ILE A 36 3.99 -9.69 -10.43
N ASN A 37 4.03 -8.52 -9.78
CA ASN A 37 4.29 -7.25 -10.45
C ASN A 37 5.01 -6.27 -9.52
N ASN A 38 5.71 -5.29 -10.09
CA ASN A 38 6.36 -4.20 -9.36
C ASN A 38 6.04 -2.85 -10.01
N ALA A 39 5.85 -1.84 -9.17
CA ALA A 39 5.77 -0.45 -9.58
C ALA A 39 6.71 0.42 -8.73
N TYR A 40 7.19 1.51 -9.32
CA TYR A 40 8.21 2.38 -8.74
C TYR A 40 7.78 3.84 -8.81
N ALA A 41 7.96 4.56 -7.72
CA ALA A 41 7.76 5.99 -7.64
C ALA A 41 8.99 6.65 -7.04
N LEU A 42 9.45 7.75 -7.64
CA LEU A 42 10.65 8.48 -7.20
C LEU A 42 10.33 9.96 -7.02
N ASP A 43 10.75 10.51 -5.88
CA ASP A 43 10.87 11.94 -5.57
C ASP A 43 12.35 12.30 -5.77
N ILE A 44 12.71 12.74 -6.97
CA ILE A 44 14.11 12.96 -7.37
C ILE A 44 14.62 14.28 -6.83
N ASN A 45 13.75 15.28 -6.74
CA ASN A 45 14.10 16.62 -6.31
C ASN A 45 13.95 16.84 -4.78
N GLU A 46 13.44 15.84 -4.06
CA GLU A 46 13.21 15.82 -2.60
C GLU A 46 12.24 16.89 -2.11
N ASP A 47 11.31 17.33 -2.97
CA ASP A 47 10.28 18.31 -2.64
C ASP A 47 9.03 17.71 -1.97
N GLY A 48 8.98 16.38 -1.82
CA GLY A 48 7.86 15.62 -1.29
C GLY A 48 6.82 15.23 -2.34
N GLY A 49 7.05 15.57 -3.60
CA GLY A 49 6.27 15.21 -4.78
C GLY A 49 6.90 14.08 -5.57
N ILE A 50 6.08 13.28 -6.24
CA ILE A 50 6.59 12.19 -7.08
C ILE A 50 6.87 12.72 -8.48
N ASP A 51 8.15 12.72 -8.87
CA ASP A 51 8.63 13.15 -10.20
C ASP A 51 8.49 12.04 -11.25
N VAL A 52 8.73 10.79 -10.86
CA VAL A 52 8.76 9.65 -11.78
C VAL A 52 7.89 8.53 -11.25
N CYS A 53 7.06 7.96 -12.13
CA CYS A 53 6.24 6.77 -11.89
C CYS A 53 6.51 5.75 -12.99
N LEU A 54 6.66 4.47 -12.63
CA LEU A 54 6.88 3.37 -13.56
C LEU A 54 6.09 2.14 -13.12
N GLY A 55 5.42 1.48 -14.07
CA GLY A 55 4.73 0.20 -13.89
C GLY A 55 3.20 0.27 -13.91
N ASP A 56 2.56 -0.86 -14.22
CA ASP A 56 1.11 -1.06 -14.17
C ASP A 56 0.67 -1.31 -12.72
N VAL A 57 -0.18 -0.44 -12.17
CA VAL A 57 -0.75 -0.60 -10.82
C VAL A 57 -2.22 -0.99 -10.87
N THR A 58 -2.87 -0.97 -12.03
CA THR A 58 -4.30 -1.29 -12.19
C THR A 58 -4.57 -2.71 -12.68
N ASN A 59 -3.52 -3.52 -12.87
CA ASN A 59 -3.60 -4.91 -13.31
C ASN A 59 -4.33 -5.06 -14.65
N ASN A 60 -4.11 -4.12 -15.57
CA ASN A 60 -4.75 -4.09 -16.88
C ASN A 60 -3.78 -4.46 -18.02
N GLU A 61 -2.55 -4.84 -17.68
CA GLU A 61 -1.44 -5.24 -18.56
C GLU A 61 -0.82 -4.09 -19.39
N LEU A 62 -1.28 -2.85 -19.20
CA LEU A 62 -0.81 -1.69 -19.95
C LEU A 62 -0.56 -0.49 -19.04
N GLU A 63 0.72 -0.14 -18.89
CA GLU A 63 1.11 1.09 -18.18
C GLU A 63 0.50 2.33 -18.86
N SER A 64 -0.22 3.12 -18.05
CA SER A 64 -0.97 4.28 -18.53
C SER A 64 -0.79 5.50 -17.64
N THR A 65 -1.26 6.66 -18.12
CA THR A 65 -1.33 7.89 -17.30
C THR A 65 -2.17 7.70 -16.04
N ARG A 66 -3.18 6.82 -16.06
CA ARG A 66 -3.99 6.50 -14.88
C ARG A 66 -3.17 5.76 -13.83
N ASP A 67 -2.32 4.82 -14.26
CA ASP A 67 -1.40 4.11 -13.37
C ASP A 67 -0.46 5.09 -12.69
N HIS A 68 0.14 6.01 -13.45
CA HIS A 68 1.02 7.04 -12.91
C HIS A 68 0.33 7.96 -11.91
N GLN A 69 -0.92 8.38 -12.18
CA GLN A 69 -1.69 9.22 -11.26
C GLN A 69 -2.01 8.48 -9.95
N LEU A 70 -2.44 7.23 -10.03
CA LEU A 70 -2.75 6.43 -8.84
C LEU A 70 -1.47 6.10 -8.05
N LEU A 71 -0.39 5.75 -8.75
CA LEU A 71 0.91 5.47 -8.14
C LEU A 71 1.50 6.71 -7.48
N SER A 72 1.47 7.86 -8.14
CA SER A 72 1.91 9.14 -7.56
C SER A 72 1.12 9.51 -6.31
N LYS A 73 -0.22 9.40 -6.37
CA LYS A 73 -1.10 9.67 -5.22
C LYS A 73 -0.80 8.73 -4.04
N PHE A 74 -0.59 7.44 -4.33
CA PHE A 74 -0.30 6.43 -3.32
C PHE A 74 1.09 6.64 -2.72
N ALA A 75 2.13 6.73 -3.56
CA ALA A 75 3.51 6.88 -3.12
C ALA A 75 3.73 8.18 -2.36
N GLY A 76 3.18 9.31 -2.83
CA GLY A 76 3.27 10.59 -2.13
C GLY A 76 2.58 10.58 -0.75
N ALA A 77 1.50 9.81 -0.58
CA ALA A 77 0.93 9.57 0.75
C ALA A 77 1.85 8.69 1.59
N TYR A 78 2.40 7.62 1.03
CA TYR A 78 3.28 6.69 1.73
C TYR A 78 4.58 7.35 2.21
N LEU A 79 5.18 8.25 1.43
CA LEU A 79 6.38 9.01 1.85
C LEU A 79 6.13 9.83 3.12
N LYS A 80 4.90 10.33 3.30
CA LYS A 80 4.50 11.08 4.51
C LYS A 80 4.35 10.22 5.75
N PHE A 81 4.33 8.89 5.65
CA PHE A 81 4.38 8.01 6.82
C PHE A 81 5.74 8.06 7.52
N ASN A 82 6.78 8.58 6.85
CA ASN A 82 8.14 8.55 7.35
C ASN A 82 8.61 7.13 7.72
N TRP A 83 8.02 6.12 7.07
CA TRP A 83 8.29 4.69 7.30
C TRP A 83 9.16 4.11 6.20
N PHE A 84 10.47 4.24 6.36
CA PHE A 84 11.43 3.87 5.33
C PHE A 84 12.66 3.15 5.88
N SER A 85 13.31 2.39 5.01
CA SER A 85 14.54 1.68 5.32
C SER A 85 15.74 2.65 5.24
N SER A 86 16.26 3.08 6.38
CA SER A 86 17.48 3.90 6.47
C SER A 86 18.73 3.01 6.30
N GLY A 87 19.05 2.66 5.06
CA GLY A 87 20.22 1.84 4.70
C GLY A 87 20.06 0.33 4.90
N LEU A 88 21.18 -0.41 4.85
CA LEU A 88 21.21 -1.88 4.78
C LEU A 88 20.83 -2.60 6.09
N ALA A 89 20.77 -1.88 7.22
CA ALA A 89 20.60 -2.48 8.55
C ALA A 89 19.15 -2.50 9.05
N SER A 90 18.24 -1.74 8.44
CA SER A 90 16.82 -1.72 8.81
C SER A 90 15.97 -2.03 7.59
N MET A 91 15.20 -3.11 7.66
CA MET A 91 14.21 -3.45 6.64
C MET A 91 12.83 -3.07 7.16
N ARG A 92 12.30 -1.96 6.63
CA ARG A 92 10.95 -1.47 6.94
C ARG A 92 10.08 -1.57 5.70
N TYR A 93 8.89 -2.10 5.89
CA TYR A 93 7.90 -2.21 4.83
C TYR A 93 6.49 -2.15 5.40
N MET A 94 5.54 -1.80 4.54
CA MET A 94 4.12 -1.94 4.81
C MET A 94 3.57 -3.12 4.04
N HIS A 95 2.63 -3.83 4.64
CA HIS A 95 1.86 -4.90 4.03
C HIS A 95 0.40 -4.47 4.02
N ILE A 96 -0.19 -4.33 2.83
CA ILE A 96 -1.59 -3.96 2.63
C ILE A 96 -2.36 -5.13 2.02
N PHE A 97 -3.49 -5.49 2.61
CA PHE A 97 -4.36 -6.55 2.12
C PHE A 97 -5.80 -6.30 2.52
N THR A 98 -6.73 -7.00 1.86
CA THR A 98 -8.16 -6.90 2.17
C THR A 98 -8.71 -8.16 2.81
N GLU A 99 -9.83 -7.98 3.49
CA GLU A 99 -10.68 -9.06 4.01
C GLU A 99 -12.11 -8.83 3.52
N ASP A 100 -12.80 -9.94 3.24
CA ASP A 100 -14.20 -10.01 2.80
C ASP A 100 -14.96 -10.83 3.86
N PHE A 101 -15.54 -10.13 4.82
CA PHE A 101 -16.33 -10.67 5.94
C PHE A 101 -17.76 -11.02 5.51
N TYR A 102 -18.37 -10.24 4.63
CA TYR A 102 -19.72 -10.48 4.08
C TYR A 102 -19.76 -11.61 3.05
N LYS A 103 -18.61 -12.01 2.50
CA LYS A 103 -18.39 -13.11 1.55
C LYS A 103 -19.12 -12.94 0.23
N ASP A 104 -19.26 -11.72 -0.24
CA ASP A 104 -19.89 -11.38 -1.51
C ASP A 104 -18.88 -11.05 -2.62
N GLY A 105 -17.58 -11.06 -2.29
CA GLY A 105 -16.49 -10.82 -3.21
C GLY A 105 -16.01 -9.38 -3.25
N THR A 106 -16.60 -8.46 -2.47
CA THR A 106 -16.07 -7.10 -2.28
C THR A 106 -15.21 -6.99 -1.02
N PRO A 107 -14.20 -6.12 -1.00
CA PRO A 107 -13.44 -5.85 0.21
C PRO A 107 -14.23 -5.06 1.25
N ASP A 108 -14.39 -5.62 2.46
CA ASP A 108 -15.03 -4.92 3.59
C ASP A 108 -14.01 -4.16 4.44
N THR A 109 -12.75 -4.54 4.34
CA THR A 109 -11.69 -3.97 5.16
C THR A 109 -10.38 -3.96 4.40
N VAL A 110 -9.66 -2.85 4.49
CA VAL A 110 -8.26 -2.73 4.05
C VAL A 110 -7.38 -2.65 5.29
N ARG A 111 -6.47 -3.61 5.47
CA ARG A 111 -5.49 -3.60 6.56
C ARG A 111 -4.15 -3.06 6.07
N LEU A 112 -3.55 -2.16 6.84
CA LEU A 112 -2.23 -1.57 6.57
C LEU A 112 -1.31 -1.87 7.74
N HIS A 113 -0.44 -2.86 7.59
CA HIS A 113 0.44 -3.33 8.66
C HIS A 113 1.89 -2.90 8.40
N LEU A 114 2.52 -2.22 9.36
CA LEU A 114 3.93 -1.84 9.31
C LEU A 114 4.80 -2.89 9.98
N TYR A 115 5.83 -3.32 9.26
CA TYR A 115 6.79 -4.31 9.74
C TYR A 115 8.21 -3.75 9.73
N GLU A 116 8.97 -4.10 10.77
CA GLU A 116 10.40 -3.87 10.87
C GLU A 116 11.15 -5.18 11.14
N GLY A 117 12.25 -5.37 10.42
CA GLY A 117 13.17 -6.48 10.60
C GLY A 117 13.23 -7.46 9.45
N PHE A 118 14.24 -8.33 9.49
CA PHE A 118 14.49 -9.35 8.48
C PHE A 118 13.69 -10.62 8.75
N GLY A 119 13.36 -11.33 7.66
CA GLY A 119 12.75 -12.66 7.73
C GLY A 119 11.24 -12.67 7.55
N PRO A 120 10.57 -13.79 7.90
CA PRO A 120 9.15 -13.97 7.63
C PRO A 120 8.30 -13.01 8.46
N ILE A 121 7.12 -12.67 7.92
CA ILE A 121 6.10 -11.90 8.62
C ILE A 121 5.71 -12.66 9.90
N THR A 122 5.95 -12.07 11.06
CA THR A 122 5.55 -12.61 12.35
C THR A 122 4.96 -11.51 13.22
N LYS A 123 4.24 -11.88 14.28
CA LYS A 123 3.77 -10.90 15.29
C LYS A 123 4.91 -10.12 15.95
N LYS A 124 6.15 -10.62 15.92
CA LYS A 124 7.32 -9.96 16.51
C LYS A 124 7.89 -8.87 15.61
N THR A 125 7.68 -8.95 14.31
CA THR A 125 8.14 -7.94 13.35
C THR A 125 7.07 -6.88 13.07
N LEU A 126 5.83 -7.10 13.51
CA LEU A 126 4.74 -6.12 13.41
C LEU A 126 4.98 -5.00 14.42
N ILE A 127 5.12 -3.77 13.93
CA ILE A 127 5.33 -2.58 14.74
C ILE A 127 4.02 -1.84 14.96
N MET A 128 3.22 -1.72 13.90
CA MET A 128 1.96 -0.99 13.91
C MET A 128 0.98 -1.61 12.93
N TRP A 129 -0.31 -1.49 13.21
CA TRP A 129 -1.36 -1.88 12.30
C TRP A 129 -2.42 -0.79 12.26
N ASN A 130 -2.96 -0.56 11.07
CA ASN A 130 -4.06 0.35 10.81
C ASN A 130 -5.06 -0.39 9.94
N ALA A 131 -6.30 0.08 9.91
CA ALA A 131 -7.33 -0.53 9.08
C ALA A 131 -8.39 0.50 8.69
N ALA A 132 -8.91 0.39 7.47
CA ALA A 132 -10.07 1.13 7.01
C ALA A 132 -11.20 0.14 6.67
N TYR A 133 -12.43 0.51 6.98
CA TYR A 133 -13.61 -0.35 6.96
C TYR A 133 -14.70 0.23 6.08
N ASP A 134 -15.31 -0.65 5.29
CA ASP A 134 -16.60 -0.48 4.62
C ASP A 134 -17.66 -1.17 5.51
N PHE A 135 -18.53 -0.39 6.16
CA PHE A 135 -19.49 -0.93 7.12
C PHE A 135 -20.83 -1.29 6.51
N ASP A 136 -21.27 -0.56 5.50
CA ASP A 136 -22.55 -0.78 4.82
C ASP A 136 -22.41 -1.50 3.47
N ASN A 137 -21.18 -1.88 3.12
CA ASN A 137 -20.80 -2.69 1.97
C ASN A 137 -21.23 -2.04 0.65
N ASP A 138 -20.98 -0.74 0.52
CA ASP A 138 -21.27 0.06 -0.67
C ASP A 138 -20.04 0.29 -1.57
N GLY A 139 -18.87 -0.16 -1.12
CA GLY A 139 -17.59 -0.05 -1.80
C GLY A 139 -16.77 1.19 -1.42
N GLU A 140 -17.27 2.05 -0.55
CA GLU A 140 -16.53 3.15 0.08
C GLU A 140 -16.04 2.75 1.48
N LEU A 141 -15.11 3.52 2.06
CA LEU A 141 -14.54 3.22 3.38
C LEU A 141 -14.94 4.33 4.36
N GLU A 142 -15.91 4.07 5.24
CA GLU A 142 -16.53 5.10 6.10
C GLU A 142 -15.68 5.42 7.34
N TRP A 143 -14.86 4.46 7.77
CA TRP A 143 -14.12 4.60 9.03
C TRP A 143 -12.74 3.97 8.97
N ASN A 144 -11.80 4.50 9.74
CA ASN A 144 -10.51 3.88 9.91
C ASN A 144 -9.99 3.96 11.36
N ILE A 145 -9.18 2.95 11.70
CA ILE A 145 -8.34 2.93 12.88
C ILE A 145 -6.95 3.34 12.42
N HIS A 146 -6.46 4.44 12.98
CA HIS A 146 -5.14 5.01 12.74
C HIS A 146 -4.44 5.28 14.08
N PHE A 147 -3.12 5.22 14.03
CA PHE A 147 -2.23 5.70 15.10
C PHE A 147 -1.41 6.87 14.55
N ASP A 148 -0.35 7.28 15.24
CA ASP A 148 0.67 8.22 14.74
C ASP A 148 1.43 7.54 13.59
N VAL A 149 0.88 7.66 12.37
CA VAL A 149 1.38 6.93 11.19
C VAL A 149 2.47 7.71 10.47
N ASN A 150 2.50 9.03 10.64
CA ASN A 150 3.55 9.90 10.12
C ASN A 150 4.78 10.00 11.06
N HIS A 151 4.67 9.44 12.27
CA HIS A 151 5.71 9.41 13.30
C HIS A 151 6.13 10.81 13.77
N ASP A 152 5.19 11.75 13.86
CA ASP A 152 5.41 13.11 14.34
C ASP A 152 5.18 13.27 15.86
N GLY A 153 4.69 12.22 16.53
CA GLY A 153 4.42 12.17 17.96
C GLY A 153 3.00 12.60 18.35
N VAL A 154 2.14 12.90 17.39
CA VAL A 154 0.74 13.30 17.59
C VAL A 154 -0.17 12.33 16.82
N ILE A 155 -1.34 12.04 17.37
CA ILE A 155 -2.39 11.31 16.65
C ILE A 155 -3.47 12.31 16.28
N ASP A 156 -3.62 12.62 14.99
CA ASP A 156 -4.56 13.64 14.53
C ASP A 156 -5.22 13.33 13.16
N ASP A 157 -5.88 14.35 12.60
CA ASP A 157 -6.59 14.25 11.32
C ASP A 157 -5.66 13.98 10.12
N ILE A 158 -4.37 14.31 10.22
CA ILE A 158 -3.38 14.01 9.19
C ILE A 158 -3.20 12.49 9.12
N ASP A 159 -3.03 11.83 10.25
CA ASP A 159 -2.90 10.37 10.32
C ASP A 159 -4.10 9.65 9.74
N ARG A 160 -5.29 10.08 10.16
CA ARG A 160 -6.56 9.56 9.64
C ARG A 160 -6.62 9.67 8.12
N THR A 161 -6.26 10.84 7.59
CA THR A 161 -6.33 11.13 6.15
C THR A 161 -5.31 10.30 5.37
N LEU A 162 -4.11 10.10 5.91
CA LEU A 162 -3.06 9.29 5.30
C LEU A 162 -3.47 7.81 5.20
N VAL A 163 -4.02 7.24 6.28
CA VAL A 163 -4.54 5.86 6.27
C VAL A 163 -5.68 5.72 5.25
N GLN A 164 -6.63 6.66 5.27
CA GLN A 164 -7.75 6.69 4.33
C GLN A 164 -7.27 6.72 2.87
N GLN A 165 -6.37 7.65 2.56
CA GLN A 165 -5.86 7.86 1.21
C GLN A 165 -5.15 6.62 0.66
N LEU A 166 -4.31 5.96 1.47
CA LEU A 166 -3.65 4.72 1.05
C LEU A 166 -4.65 3.59 0.83
N ALA A 167 -5.63 3.43 1.72
CA ALA A 167 -6.63 2.37 1.63
C ALA A 167 -7.49 2.50 0.36
N GLU A 168 -8.07 3.68 0.13
CA GLU A 168 -8.88 3.96 -1.05
C GLU A 168 -8.08 3.81 -2.35
N THR A 169 -6.84 4.29 -2.36
CA THR A 169 -6.00 4.21 -3.57
C THR A 169 -5.58 2.76 -3.84
N TYR A 170 -5.34 1.96 -2.80
CA TYR A 170 -5.10 0.52 -2.92
C TYR A 170 -6.30 -0.22 -3.52
N LEU A 171 -7.53 0.09 -3.10
CA LEU A 171 -8.73 -0.51 -3.70
C LEU A 171 -8.83 -0.20 -5.19
N ARG A 172 -8.46 1.02 -5.61
CA ARG A 172 -8.44 1.43 -7.03
C ARG A 172 -7.39 0.71 -7.88
N PHE A 173 -6.38 0.08 -7.26
CA PHE A 173 -5.44 -0.79 -7.96
C PHE A 173 -6.10 -2.10 -8.41
N LYS A 174 -7.19 -2.54 -7.76
CA LYS A 174 -7.93 -3.78 -8.10
C LYS A 174 -7.11 -5.08 -8.02
N TRP A 175 -5.98 -5.06 -7.33
CA TRP A 175 -5.15 -6.27 -7.11
C TRP A 175 -5.70 -7.20 -6.03
N HIS A 176 -6.72 -6.79 -5.28
CA HIS A 176 -7.41 -7.64 -4.32
C HIS A 176 -8.35 -8.67 -4.99
N GLU A 177 -8.80 -8.39 -6.22
CA GLU A 177 -9.63 -9.30 -6.99
C GLU A 177 -8.79 -10.51 -7.47
N PRO A 178 -9.32 -11.75 -7.40
CA PRO A 178 -8.68 -12.89 -8.04
C PRO A 178 -8.66 -12.74 -9.56
N GLU A 179 -7.62 -13.29 -10.21
CA GLU A 179 -7.53 -13.33 -11.67
C GLU A 179 -8.77 -14.00 -12.27
N GLY A 180 -9.48 -13.28 -13.16
CA GLY A 180 -10.68 -13.79 -13.82
C GLY A 180 -12.00 -13.52 -13.10
N ALA A 181 -12.03 -12.66 -12.07
CA ALA A 181 -13.30 -12.10 -11.59
C ALA A 181 -14.06 -11.49 -12.78
N PRO A 182 -15.34 -11.85 -13.00
CA PRO A 182 -16.10 -11.32 -14.12
C PRO A 182 -16.13 -9.80 -13.99
N ARG A 183 -15.55 -9.10 -14.97
CA ARG A 183 -15.69 -7.65 -15.12
C ARG A 183 -17.18 -7.40 -15.33
N TYR A 184 -17.90 -7.10 -14.25
CA TYR A 184 -19.30 -6.68 -14.33
C TYR A 184 -19.30 -5.33 -15.05
N ASN A 185 -19.49 -5.38 -16.37
CA ASN A 185 -19.85 -4.23 -17.16
C ASN A 185 -21.29 -3.90 -16.79
N GLY A 186 -21.45 -3.00 -15.80
CA GLY A 186 -22.73 -2.39 -15.46
C GLY A 186 -23.35 -1.81 -16.72
N ARG A 187 -24.58 -2.24 -17.00
CA ARG A 187 -25.48 -1.63 -17.99
C ARG A 187 -26.10 -0.37 -17.42
#